data_AF-A0A934R2J7-F1
#
_entry.id   AF-A0A934R2J7-F1
#
_cell.length_a   1.000
_cell.length_b   1.000
_cell.length_c   1.000
_cell.angle_alpha   90.00
_cell.angle_beta   90.00
_cell.angle_gamma   90.00
#
_symmetry.space_group_name_H-M   'P 1'
#
loop_
_entity.id
_entity.type
_entity.pdbx_description
1 polymer ?
#
loop_
_entity_poly.entity_id
_entity_poly.type
_entity_poly.pdbx_seq_one_letter_code
_entity_poly.pdbx_strand_id
1 'polypeptide(L)'
;MIPTPSHPENPACPWLPEISGRHDFTLTRRHGHVKGADFYLDALRYAQSQWISGKPAQAILQLNKSWMADLAGEEPVLETHPSPYRALVWIMENAAGGNRGYLGNPVRHFQHLASRMSGPRAEIRSWRAWLCFHLAERTLGRTGFPRDGEQIAREGLWIPGYPRALHEVGEKGWTGELAEGRTVGDP
;
A
#
# COMPACT_ATOMS: atom_id res chain seq x y z
N MET A 1 14.15 -28.18 -22.82
CA MET A 1 13.87 -26.78 -22.43
C MET A 1 12.63 -26.84 -21.53
N ILE A 2 12.80 -26.73 -20.21
CA ILE A 2 11.66 -26.76 -19.27
C ILE A 2 10.98 -25.40 -19.40
N PRO A 3 9.67 -25.31 -19.71
CA PRO A 3 8.97 -24.04 -19.71
C PRO A 3 9.09 -23.47 -18.31
N THR A 4 9.66 -22.27 -18.18
CA THR A 4 9.58 -21.53 -16.93
C THR A 4 8.10 -21.42 -16.59
N PRO A 5 7.63 -21.82 -15.40
CA PRO A 5 6.22 -21.73 -15.07
C PRO A 5 5.78 -20.29 -15.29
N SER A 6 4.84 -20.09 -16.21
CA SER A 6 4.22 -18.81 -16.46
C SER A 6 3.57 -18.39 -15.16
N HIS A 7 4.19 -17.44 -14.47
CA HIS A 7 3.53 -16.81 -13.34
C HIS A 7 2.22 -16.22 -13.89
N PRO A 8 1.10 -16.30 -13.16
CA PRO A 8 -0.14 -15.67 -13.61
C PRO A 8 0.16 -14.20 -13.92
N GLU A 9 -0.03 -13.82 -15.18
CA GLU A 9 0.05 -12.42 -15.58
C GLU A 9 -1.25 -11.75 -15.17
N ASN A 10 -1.16 -10.89 -14.17
CA ASN A 10 -2.33 -10.16 -13.70
C ASN A 10 -2.63 -9.01 -14.66
N PRO A 11 -3.92 -8.66 -14.90
CA PRO A 11 -4.26 -7.49 -15.70
C PRO A 11 -3.75 -6.22 -15.01
N ALA A 12 -3.38 -5.19 -15.76
CA ALA A 12 -2.87 -3.95 -15.16
C ALA A 12 -3.88 -3.35 -14.15
N CYS A 13 -3.37 -2.84 -13.03
CA CYS A 13 -4.18 -2.09 -12.07
C CYS A 13 -4.50 -0.72 -12.68
N PRO A 14 -5.78 -0.34 -12.84
CA PRO A 14 -6.17 0.91 -13.49
C PRO A 14 -5.82 2.17 -12.67
N TRP A 15 -5.50 1.99 -11.38
CA TRP A 15 -5.17 3.06 -10.44
C TRP A 15 -3.66 3.26 -10.28
N LEU A 16 -2.85 2.57 -11.08
CA LEU A 16 -1.40 2.70 -11.08
C LEU A 16 -0.91 3.12 -12.47
N PRO A 17 0.27 3.78 -12.55
CA PRO A 17 0.82 4.20 -13.82
C PRO A 17 0.95 3.03 -14.80
N GLU A 18 0.74 3.32 -16.09
CA GLU A 18 1.11 2.41 -17.16
C GLU A 18 2.64 2.22 -17.19
N ILE A 19 3.07 1.01 -17.53
CA ILE A 19 4.49 0.65 -17.63
C ILE A 19 4.75 -0.01 -18.98
N SER A 20 5.86 0.36 -19.63
CA SER A 20 6.30 -0.22 -20.90
C SER A 20 7.20 -1.44 -20.74
N GLY A 21 7.55 -1.82 -19.50
CA GLY A 21 8.42 -2.96 -19.21
C GLY A 21 8.37 -3.38 -17.74
N ARG A 22 9.00 -4.52 -17.42
CA ARG A 22 9.11 -4.98 -16.02
C ARG A 22 10.22 -4.20 -15.31
N HIS A 23 9.93 -3.78 -14.09
CA HIS A 23 10.85 -3.08 -13.20
C HIS A 23 11.29 -3.99 -12.05
N ASP A 24 12.48 -3.75 -11.54
CA ASP A 24 13.02 -4.42 -10.36
C ASP A 24 13.35 -3.43 -9.23
N PHE A 25 14.03 -3.91 -8.21
CA PHE A 25 14.34 -3.14 -7.00
C PHE A 25 15.22 -1.92 -7.28
N THR A 26 15.92 -1.85 -8.41
CA THR A 26 16.81 -0.73 -8.76
C THR A 26 16.04 0.58 -8.94
N LEU A 27 14.78 0.50 -9.38
CA LEU A 27 13.95 1.67 -9.69
C LEU A 27 13.69 2.54 -8.46
N THR A 28 13.47 1.93 -7.29
CA THR A 28 13.31 2.67 -6.03
C THR A 28 14.63 2.90 -5.30
N ARG A 29 15.64 2.02 -5.50
CA ARG A 29 16.95 2.14 -4.83
C ARG A 29 17.77 3.33 -5.32
N ARG A 30 17.62 3.74 -6.59
CA ARG A 30 18.34 4.87 -7.19
C ARG A 30 18.15 6.21 -6.46
N HIS A 31 17.07 6.34 -5.71
CA HIS A 31 16.69 7.54 -4.97
C HIS A 31 17.45 7.72 -3.64
N GLY A 32 18.05 6.65 -3.10
CA GLY A 32 18.80 6.72 -1.85
C GLY A 32 17.99 7.32 -0.69
N HIS A 33 18.46 8.45 -0.16
CA HIS A 33 17.79 9.19 0.93
C HIS A 33 16.77 10.22 0.44
N VAL A 34 16.80 10.61 -0.82
CA VAL A 34 15.88 11.59 -1.40
C VAL A 34 14.60 10.88 -1.79
N LYS A 35 13.48 11.22 -1.16
CA LYS A 35 12.19 10.57 -1.43
C LYS A 35 11.16 11.60 -1.87
N GLY A 36 11.38 12.24 -3.02
CA GLY A 36 10.43 13.23 -3.56
C GLY A 36 9.40 12.62 -4.52
N ALA A 37 8.84 13.45 -5.39
CA ALA A 37 7.86 13.07 -6.42
C ALA A 37 8.33 11.92 -7.34
N ASP A 38 9.60 11.92 -7.76
CA ASP A 38 10.11 10.85 -8.63
C ASP A 38 10.18 9.50 -7.91
N PHE A 39 10.53 9.50 -6.63
CA PHE A 39 10.53 8.28 -5.80
C PHE A 39 9.11 7.74 -5.62
N TYR A 40 8.15 8.64 -5.40
CA TYR A 40 6.73 8.30 -5.33
C TYR A 40 6.27 7.61 -6.62
N LEU A 41 6.49 8.24 -7.77
CA LEU A 41 6.09 7.70 -9.08
C LEU A 41 6.75 6.36 -9.39
N ASP A 42 8.04 6.24 -9.10
CA ASP A 42 8.79 5.01 -9.30
C ASP A 42 8.31 3.88 -8.39
N ALA A 43 7.91 4.19 -7.15
CA ALA A 43 7.30 3.21 -6.27
C ALA A 43 5.95 2.71 -6.83
N LEU A 44 5.13 3.60 -7.41
CA LEU A 44 3.87 3.21 -8.07
C LEU A 44 4.09 2.36 -9.33
N ARG A 45 5.02 2.75 -10.20
CA ARG A 45 5.41 1.96 -11.38
C ARG A 45 5.96 0.59 -10.98
N TYR A 46 6.75 0.55 -9.91
CA TYR A 46 7.26 -0.71 -9.41
C TYR A 46 6.15 -1.58 -8.82
N ALA A 47 5.16 -0.98 -8.13
CA ALA A 47 3.97 -1.69 -7.68
C ALA A 47 3.18 -2.32 -8.84
N GLN A 48 2.93 -1.57 -9.91
CA GLN A 48 2.29 -2.07 -11.14
C GLN A 48 3.07 -3.26 -11.70
N SER A 49 4.40 -3.13 -11.78
CA SER A 49 5.25 -4.20 -12.30
C SER A 49 5.20 -5.47 -11.45
N GLN A 50 5.22 -5.35 -10.12
CA GLN A 50 5.08 -6.51 -9.23
C GLN A 50 3.70 -7.15 -9.34
N TRP A 51 2.65 -6.35 -9.44
CA TRP A 51 1.29 -6.84 -9.61
C TRP A 51 1.13 -7.64 -10.91
N ILE A 52 1.47 -7.06 -12.07
CA ILE A 52 1.42 -7.74 -13.37
C ILE A 52 2.27 -9.02 -13.36
N SER A 53 3.35 -9.04 -12.59
CA SER A 53 4.21 -10.22 -12.41
C SER A 53 3.66 -11.31 -11.50
N GLY A 54 2.40 -11.23 -11.07
CA GLY A 54 1.77 -12.23 -10.19
C GLY A 54 2.25 -12.14 -8.74
N LYS A 55 2.72 -10.96 -8.29
CA LYS A 55 3.30 -10.74 -6.95
C LYS A 55 2.53 -9.69 -6.15
N PRO A 56 1.27 -9.95 -5.77
CA PRO A 56 0.43 -8.98 -5.07
C PRO A 56 1.02 -8.52 -3.73
N ALA A 57 1.60 -9.42 -2.93
CA ALA A 57 2.26 -9.03 -1.69
C ALA A 57 3.40 -8.01 -1.92
N GLN A 58 4.21 -8.21 -2.98
CA GLN A 58 5.30 -7.29 -3.32
C GLN A 58 4.78 -5.96 -3.87
N ALA A 59 3.67 -5.97 -4.61
CA ALA A 59 3.01 -4.77 -5.08
C ALA A 59 2.53 -3.90 -3.90
N ILE A 60 1.86 -4.50 -2.91
CA ILE A 60 1.43 -3.82 -1.67
C ILE A 60 2.63 -3.23 -0.92
N LEU A 61 3.75 -3.94 -0.85
CA LEU A 61 4.98 -3.40 -0.26
C LEU A 61 5.50 -2.15 -1.00
N GLN A 62 5.38 -2.09 -2.32
CA GLN A 62 5.79 -0.89 -3.07
C GLN A 62 4.81 0.27 -2.90
N LEU A 63 3.50 0.01 -2.82
CA LEU A 63 2.53 1.06 -2.45
C LEU A 63 2.88 1.64 -1.08
N ASN A 64 3.24 0.80 -0.12
CA ASN A 64 3.69 1.25 1.20
C ASN A 64 4.94 2.12 1.15
N LYS A 65 5.87 1.80 0.25
CA LYS A 65 7.06 2.63 0.04
C LYS A 65 6.71 3.97 -0.58
N SER A 66 5.71 4.07 -1.46
CA SER A 66 5.34 5.36 -2.07
C SER A 66 4.96 6.41 -1.00
N TRP A 67 4.30 6.01 0.10
CA TRP A 67 4.02 6.89 1.25
C TRP A 67 5.24 7.27 2.10
N MET A 68 6.44 6.79 1.75
CA MET A 68 7.68 7.34 2.31
C MET A 68 8.13 8.61 1.59
N ALA A 69 7.46 8.97 0.48
CA ALA A 69 7.73 10.21 -0.21
C ALA A 69 7.37 11.42 0.65
N ASP A 70 8.26 12.39 0.64
CA ASP A 70 8.11 13.69 1.29
C ASP A 70 7.40 14.64 0.34
N LEU A 71 6.08 14.47 0.24
CA LEU A 71 5.20 15.30 -0.59
C LEU A 71 4.42 16.28 0.28
N ALA A 72 4.11 17.43 -0.30
CA ALA A 72 3.31 18.50 0.30
C ALA A 72 1.86 18.53 -0.23
N GLY A 73 1.62 18.01 -1.44
CA GLY A 73 0.29 17.90 -2.05
C GLY A 73 0.14 18.69 -3.35
N GLU A 74 1.07 19.61 -3.62
CA GLU A 74 1.09 20.48 -4.79
C GLU A 74 1.96 19.92 -5.93
N GLU A 75 2.60 18.77 -5.74
CA GLU A 75 3.44 18.17 -6.76
C GLU A 75 2.59 17.74 -7.98
N PRO A 76 2.96 18.11 -9.22
CA PRO A 76 2.17 17.79 -10.41
C PRO A 76 1.88 16.30 -10.61
N VAL A 77 2.73 15.42 -10.06
CA VAL A 77 2.51 13.97 -10.12
C VAL A 77 1.22 13.54 -9.42
N LEU A 78 0.77 14.27 -8.39
CA LEU A 78 -0.42 13.95 -7.62
C LEU A 78 -1.72 14.27 -8.37
N GLU A 79 -1.68 15.12 -9.40
CA GLU A 79 -2.84 15.41 -10.26
C GLU A 79 -3.24 14.18 -11.09
N THR A 80 -2.25 13.41 -11.54
CA THR A 80 -2.46 12.21 -12.38
C THR A 80 -2.39 10.92 -11.55
N HIS A 81 -1.59 10.92 -10.49
CA HIS A 81 -1.34 9.76 -9.64
C HIS A 81 -1.55 10.11 -8.16
N PRO A 82 -2.81 10.24 -7.73
CA PRO A 82 -3.16 10.52 -6.33
C PRO A 82 -2.79 9.35 -5.42
N SER A 83 -2.95 9.56 -4.10
CA SER A 83 -2.55 8.61 -3.07
C SER A 83 -3.06 7.18 -3.35
N PRO A 84 -2.23 6.13 -3.24
CA PRO A 84 -2.54 4.81 -3.79
C PRO A 84 -3.47 3.95 -2.93
N TYR A 85 -4.35 4.55 -2.12
CA TYR A 85 -5.34 3.80 -1.33
C TYR A 85 -6.29 3.00 -2.22
N ARG A 86 -6.72 3.59 -3.34
CA ARG A 86 -7.61 2.92 -4.30
C ARG A 86 -6.92 1.75 -5.01
N ALA A 87 -5.65 1.95 -5.40
CA ALA A 87 -4.82 0.89 -5.95
C ALA A 87 -4.62 -0.27 -4.94
N LEU A 88 -4.38 0.05 -3.66
CA LEU A 88 -4.23 -0.93 -2.60
C LEU A 88 -5.49 -1.80 -2.45
N VAL A 89 -6.67 -1.18 -2.34
CA VAL A 89 -7.95 -1.90 -2.22
C VAL A 89 -8.19 -2.76 -3.45
N TRP A 90 -8.04 -2.20 -4.65
CA TRP A 90 -8.25 -2.93 -5.90
C TRP A 90 -7.34 -4.17 -6.02
N ILE A 91 -6.05 -4.05 -5.65
CA ILE A 91 -5.12 -5.18 -5.64
C ILE A 91 -5.57 -6.27 -4.65
N MET A 92 -6.01 -5.88 -3.45
CA MET A 92 -6.48 -6.83 -2.44
C MET A 92 -7.74 -7.57 -2.90
N GLU A 93 -8.73 -6.86 -3.45
CA GLU A 93 -9.96 -7.45 -3.99
C GLU A 93 -9.67 -8.47 -5.09
N ASN A 94 -8.81 -8.10 -6.04
CA ASN A 94 -8.48 -8.97 -7.16
C ASN A 94 -7.60 -10.15 -6.75
N ALA A 95 -6.80 -10.02 -5.69
CA ALA A 95 -5.94 -11.08 -5.18
C ALA A 95 -6.64 -12.04 -4.19
N ALA A 96 -7.77 -11.63 -3.59
CA ALA A 96 -8.43 -12.38 -2.52
C ALA A 96 -8.82 -13.82 -2.93
N GLY A 97 -9.14 -14.03 -4.21
CA GLY A 97 -9.49 -15.35 -4.76
C GLY A 97 -8.32 -16.33 -4.93
N GLY A 98 -7.08 -15.92 -4.61
CA GLY A 98 -5.89 -16.80 -4.61
C GLY A 98 -5.31 -17.15 -5.99
N ASN A 99 -5.98 -16.77 -7.08
CA ASN A 99 -5.55 -17.05 -8.46
C ASN A 99 -4.60 -15.98 -9.06
N ARG A 100 -4.27 -14.92 -8.30
CA ARG A 100 -3.40 -13.81 -8.72
C ARG A 100 -2.00 -13.83 -8.08
N GLY A 101 -1.64 -14.94 -7.46
CA GLY A 101 -0.39 -15.11 -6.71
C GLY A 101 -0.53 -14.91 -5.21
N TYR A 102 0.57 -15.10 -4.49
CA TYR A 102 0.57 -15.08 -3.02
C TYR A 102 0.40 -13.66 -2.47
N LEU A 103 -0.73 -13.42 -1.78
CA LEU A 103 -1.07 -12.15 -1.13
C LEU A 103 -0.48 -12.01 0.29
N GLY A 104 -0.20 -13.14 0.96
CA GLY A 104 0.14 -13.14 2.39
C GLY A 104 -1.05 -12.70 3.26
N ASN A 105 -0.79 -12.05 4.40
CA ASN A 105 -1.83 -11.48 5.26
C ASN A 105 -1.64 -9.96 5.38
N PRO A 106 -2.31 -9.16 4.52
CA PRO A 106 -2.21 -7.70 4.56
C PRO A 106 -2.67 -7.08 5.89
N VAL A 107 -3.68 -7.66 6.56
CA VAL A 107 -4.14 -7.20 7.88
C VAL A 107 -3.00 -7.25 8.90
N ARG A 108 -2.32 -8.40 9.03
CA ARG A 108 -1.16 -8.53 9.93
C ARG A 108 0.00 -7.65 9.50
N HIS A 109 0.29 -7.61 8.20
CA HIS A 109 1.35 -6.76 7.67
C HIS A 109 1.18 -5.31 8.12
N PHE A 110 -0.01 -4.73 7.93
CA PHE A 110 -0.28 -3.36 8.32
C PHE A 110 -0.34 -3.14 9.84
N GLN A 111 -0.82 -4.11 10.61
CA GLN A 111 -0.79 -4.07 12.07
C GLN A 111 0.65 -3.96 12.60
N HIS A 112 1.54 -4.83 12.13
CA HIS A 112 2.95 -4.78 12.49
C HIS A 112 3.61 -3.50 11.98
N LEU A 113 3.30 -3.09 10.76
CA LEU A 113 3.86 -1.89 10.17
C LEU A 113 3.53 -0.65 11.02
N ALA A 114 2.27 -0.49 11.42
CA ALA A 114 1.81 0.67 12.18
C ALA A 114 2.45 0.76 13.57
N SER A 115 2.65 -0.37 14.24
CA SER A 115 3.22 -0.45 15.60
C SER A 115 4.75 -0.37 15.66
N ARG A 116 5.44 -0.47 14.52
CA ARG A 116 6.91 -0.51 14.45
C ARG A 116 7.54 0.69 13.75
N MET A 117 6.76 1.71 13.40
CA MET A 117 7.27 2.87 12.69
C MET A 117 8.29 3.66 13.51
N SER A 118 9.40 4.00 12.87
CA SER A 118 10.46 4.82 13.42
C SER A 118 11.11 5.68 12.33
N GLY A 119 11.91 6.67 12.76
CA GLY A 119 12.62 7.59 11.88
C GLY A 119 11.77 8.77 11.39
N PRO A 120 12.17 9.42 10.28
CA PRO A 120 11.47 10.57 9.74
C PRO A 120 10.01 10.27 9.45
N ARG A 121 9.13 11.22 9.80
CA ARG A 121 7.69 11.15 9.57
C ARG A 121 7.04 9.87 10.13
N ALA A 122 7.61 9.28 11.20
CA ALA A 122 7.13 8.02 11.77
C ALA A 122 5.66 8.06 12.17
N GLU A 123 5.20 9.19 12.71
CA GLU A 123 3.81 9.37 13.13
C GLU A 123 2.83 9.24 11.96
N ILE A 124 2.95 10.08 10.92
CA ILE A 124 2.08 9.98 9.74
C ILE A 124 2.22 8.62 9.04
N ARG A 125 3.43 8.03 9.00
CA ARG A 125 3.62 6.68 8.44
C ARG A 125 2.88 5.61 9.25
N SER A 126 2.82 5.76 10.57
CA SER A 126 2.02 4.88 11.44
C SER A 126 0.53 5.05 11.16
N TRP A 127 0.05 6.30 11.04
CA TRP A 127 -1.36 6.57 10.73
C TRP A 127 -1.79 6.07 9.35
N ARG A 128 -0.94 6.23 8.33
CA ARG A 128 -1.16 5.64 7.00
C ARG A 128 -1.24 4.11 7.08
N ALA A 129 -0.36 3.47 7.86
CA ALA A 129 -0.39 2.03 8.07
C ALA A 129 -1.66 1.59 8.81
N TRP A 130 -2.14 2.33 9.81
CA TRP A 130 -3.42 2.07 10.47
C TRP A 130 -4.61 2.24 9.52
N LEU A 131 -4.59 3.25 8.65
CA LEU A 131 -5.63 3.41 7.64
C LEU A 131 -5.65 2.21 6.67
N CYS A 132 -4.48 1.81 6.17
CA CYS A 132 -4.35 0.62 5.32
C CYS A 132 -4.74 -0.69 6.02
N PHE A 133 -4.49 -0.81 7.34
CA PHE A 133 -4.95 -1.94 8.15
C PHE A 133 -6.48 -2.07 8.10
N HIS A 134 -7.20 -0.97 8.30
CA HIS A 134 -8.67 -0.98 8.24
C HIS A 134 -9.20 -1.25 6.84
N LEU A 135 -8.55 -0.70 5.80
CA LEU A 135 -8.89 -1.02 4.41
C LEU A 135 -8.72 -2.51 4.15
N ALA A 136 -7.60 -3.10 4.58
CA ALA A 136 -7.34 -4.53 4.44
C ALA A 136 -8.37 -5.39 5.19
N GLU A 137 -8.72 -5.05 6.43
CA GLU A 137 -9.73 -5.80 7.20
C GLU A 137 -11.11 -5.77 6.55
N ARG A 138 -11.50 -4.61 6.00
CA ARG A 138 -12.77 -4.43 5.30
C ARG A 138 -12.81 -5.21 3.99
N THR A 139 -11.75 -5.12 3.20
CA THR A 139 -11.67 -5.75 1.87
C THR A 139 -11.56 -7.27 1.93
N LEU A 140 -10.76 -7.81 2.85
CA LEU A 140 -10.38 -9.22 2.84
C LEU A 140 -11.16 -10.10 3.82
N GLY A 141 -11.84 -9.48 4.80
CA GLY A 141 -12.59 -10.19 5.83
C GLY A 141 -11.70 -10.87 6.89
N ARG A 142 -12.18 -10.85 8.14
CA ARG A 142 -11.39 -11.25 9.32
C ARG A 142 -11.18 -12.77 9.43
N THR A 143 -12.01 -13.58 8.77
CA THR A 143 -11.93 -15.05 8.82
C THR A 143 -10.73 -15.58 8.04
N GLY A 144 -10.48 -15.05 6.84
CA GLY A 144 -9.32 -15.45 6.01
C GLY A 144 -8.04 -14.70 6.39
N PHE A 145 -8.17 -13.48 6.91
CA PHE A 145 -7.05 -12.57 7.17
C PHE A 145 -7.13 -12.03 8.60
N PRO A 146 -6.93 -12.89 9.61
CA PRO A 146 -7.07 -12.49 11.00
C PRO A 146 -5.95 -11.54 11.41
N ARG A 147 -6.26 -10.65 12.35
CA ARG A 147 -5.28 -9.85 13.12
C ARG A 147 -4.22 -10.74 13.76
N ASP A 148 -3.11 -10.14 14.18
CA ASP A 148 -2.15 -10.82 15.06
C ASP A 148 -2.59 -10.60 16.52
N GLY A 149 -3.30 -11.60 17.07
CA GLY A 149 -3.75 -11.59 18.47
C GLY A 149 -2.63 -11.76 19.48
N GLU A 150 -1.54 -12.45 19.12
CA GLU A 150 -0.39 -12.63 19.99
C GLU A 150 0.32 -11.29 20.20
N GLN A 151 0.50 -10.51 19.13
CA GLN A 151 1.05 -9.16 19.24
C GLN A 151 0.17 -8.28 20.14
N ILE A 152 -1.15 -8.32 19.95
CA ILE A 152 -2.09 -7.51 20.75
C ILE A 152 -1.95 -7.84 22.24
N ALA A 153 -1.97 -9.12 22.60
CA ALA A 153 -1.86 -9.56 23.98
C ALA A 153 -0.50 -9.25 24.59
N ARG A 154 0.60 -9.53 23.86
CA ARG A 154 1.96 -9.37 24.37
C ARG A 154 2.37 -7.91 24.53
N GLU A 155 1.93 -7.04 23.62
CA GLU A 155 2.38 -5.65 23.56
C GLU A 155 1.35 -4.67 24.12
N GLY A 156 0.17 -5.15 24.54
CA GLY A 156 -0.95 -4.28 24.93
C GLY A 156 -1.37 -3.37 23.79
N LEU A 157 -1.28 -3.85 22.54
CA LEU A 157 -1.42 -3.01 21.36
C LEU A 157 -2.84 -2.45 21.26
N TRP A 158 -2.97 -1.14 21.41
CA TRP A 158 -4.20 -0.42 21.12
C TRP A 158 -4.33 -0.19 19.60
N ILE A 159 -5.40 -0.71 19.00
CA ILE A 159 -5.72 -0.51 17.58
C ILE A 159 -6.69 0.68 17.48
N PRO A 160 -6.28 1.82 16.88
CA PRO A 160 -7.17 2.96 16.69
C PRO A 160 -8.32 2.60 15.75
N GLY A 161 -9.48 3.22 15.93
CA GLY A 161 -10.63 3.04 15.02
C GLY A 161 -10.40 3.68 13.65
N TYR A 162 -11.11 3.20 12.62
CA TYR A 162 -11.03 3.75 11.26
C TYR A 162 -11.25 5.28 11.20
N PRO A 163 -12.28 5.87 11.87
CA PRO A 163 -12.46 7.32 11.84
C PRO A 163 -11.26 8.10 12.40
N ARG A 164 -10.57 7.55 13.42
CA ARG A 164 -9.37 8.18 13.98
C ARG A 164 -8.20 8.11 12.99
N ALA A 165 -7.97 6.94 12.39
CA ALA A 165 -6.91 6.81 11.39
C ALA A 165 -7.14 7.72 10.18
N LEU A 166 -8.38 7.81 9.70
CA LEU A 166 -8.76 8.70 8.61
C LEU A 166 -8.55 10.18 8.97
N HIS A 167 -8.98 10.60 10.16
CA HIS A 167 -8.76 11.96 10.65
C HIS A 167 -7.27 12.30 10.74
N GLU A 168 -6.46 11.42 11.33
CA GLU A 168 -5.02 11.67 11.51
C GLU A 168 -4.26 11.72 10.18
N VAL A 169 -4.63 10.90 9.20
CA VAL A 169 -4.07 11.01 7.84
C VAL A 169 -4.52 12.32 7.18
N GLY A 170 -5.76 12.77 7.39
CA GLY A 170 -6.24 14.04 6.87
C GLY A 170 -5.49 15.25 7.44
N GLU A 171 -5.15 15.21 8.74
CA GLU A 171 -4.46 16.31 9.44
C GLU A 171 -2.95 16.32 9.21
N LYS A 172 -2.30 15.15 9.11
CA LYS A 172 -0.84 15.02 9.08
C LYS A 172 -0.29 14.56 7.72
N GLY A 173 -1.16 14.15 6.82
CA GLY A 173 -0.84 13.79 5.45
C GLY A 173 -0.49 15.00 4.60
N TRP A 174 -0.22 14.76 3.31
CA TRP A 174 -0.12 15.87 2.37
C TRP A 174 -1.50 16.42 2.01
N THR A 175 -1.55 17.66 1.54
CA THR A 175 -2.79 18.30 1.13
C THR A 175 -3.49 17.44 0.08
N GLY A 176 -4.76 17.09 0.32
CA GLY A 176 -5.55 16.27 -0.61
C GLY A 176 -5.23 14.77 -0.59
N GLU A 177 -4.41 14.26 0.34
CA GLU A 177 -4.05 12.83 0.39
C GLU A 177 -5.26 11.87 0.40
N LEU A 178 -6.35 12.28 1.03
CA LEU A 178 -7.58 11.50 1.14
C LEU A 178 -8.64 11.83 0.07
N ALA A 179 -8.31 12.63 -0.94
CA ALA A 179 -9.26 13.07 -1.97
C ALA A 179 -9.97 11.88 -2.66
N GLU A 180 -9.24 10.80 -2.95
CA GLU A 180 -9.83 9.58 -3.51
C GLU A 180 -10.34 8.60 -2.45
N GLY A 181 -9.70 8.57 -1.27
CA GLY A 181 -9.95 7.60 -0.21
C GLY A 181 -11.34 7.70 0.44
N ARG A 182 -12.00 8.87 0.36
CA ARG A 182 -13.35 9.08 0.89
C ARG A 182 -14.42 8.27 0.15
N THR A 183 -14.19 7.90 -1.11
CA THR A 183 -15.16 7.13 -1.91
C THR A 183 -15.11 5.62 -1.68
N VAL A 184 -14.05 5.11 -1.03
CA VAL A 184 -13.82 3.67 -0.80
C VAL A 184 -14.32 3.23 0.59
N GLY A 185 -14.89 4.15 1.37
CA GLY A 185 -15.20 3.95 2.80
C GLY A 185 -16.59 4.37 3.26
N ASP A 186 -17.46 4.83 2.36
CA ASP A 186 -18.87 5.08 2.68
C ASP A 186 -19.67 3.76 2.58
N PRO A 187 -20.56 3.48 3.54
CA PRO A 187 -21.44 2.31 3.52
C PRO A 187 -22.42 2.32 2.35
#